data_AF-Q74BC9-F1
#
_entry.id   AF-Q74BC9-F1
#
_cell.length_a   1.000
_cell.length_b   1.000
_cell.length_c   1.000
_cell.angle_alpha   90.00
_cell.angle_beta   90.00
_cell.angle_gamma   90.00
#
_symmetry.space_group_name_H-M   'P 1'
#
loop_
_entity.id
_entity.type
_entity.pdbx_description
1 polymer ?
#
loop_
_entity_poly.entity_id
_entity_poly.type
_entity_poly.pdbx_seq_one_letter_code
_entity_poly.pdbx_strand_id
1 'polypeptide(L)'
;MAISRNRELGMTAWIEGHLDVTTATMPKMVARQWQRLLMDDEFSFHRLALFGFVSRRQRDTGDSGAFPDAEFAHFLGEFRVKIQQILNGRGAVVVLPMFKRVGLQSIKRAQVAAGITGGVK
;
A
#
# COMPACT_ATOMS: atom_id res chain seq x y z
N MET A 1 16.84 -6.11 -12.38
CA MET A 1 16.37 -5.89 -13.76
C MET A 1 15.38 -4.74 -13.71
N ALA A 2 15.54 -3.70 -14.54
CA ALA A 2 14.58 -2.60 -14.58
C ALA A 2 13.27 -3.04 -15.25
N ILE A 3 12.12 -2.61 -14.73
CA ILE A 3 10.82 -2.81 -15.38
C ILE A 3 10.81 -2.12 -16.75
N SER A 4 10.32 -2.82 -17.79
CA SER A 4 10.16 -2.23 -19.11
C SER A 4 9.11 -1.10 -19.09
N ARG A 5 9.32 -0.05 -19.88
CA ARG A 5 8.43 1.12 -19.95
C ARG A 5 6.95 0.77 -20.18
N ASN A 6 6.67 -0.25 -21.00
CA ASN A 6 5.31 -0.72 -21.26
C ASN A 6 4.67 -1.39 -20.05
N ARG A 7 5.47 -2.12 -19.25
CA ARG A 7 5.00 -2.74 -18.01
C ARG A 7 4.74 -1.70 -16.94
N GLU A 8 5.55 -0.64 -16.88
CA GLU A 8 5.32 0.50 -15.99
C GLU A 8 4.01 1.22 -16.32
N LEU A 9 3.76 1.57 -17.58
CA LEU A 9 2.51 2.21 -18.03
C LEU A 9 1.26 1.36 -17.72
N GLY A 10 1.36 0.04 -17.92
CA GLY A 10 0.27 -0.87 -17.55
C GLY A 10 0.01 -0.90 -16.05
N MET A 11 1.05 -0.79 -15.23
CA MET A 11 0.92 -0.76 -13.77
C MET A 11 0.39 0.57 -13.24
N THR A 12 0.77 1.71 -13.83
CA THR A 12 0.22 3.02 -13.44
C THR A 12 -1.28 3.10 -13.74
N ALA A 13 -1.70 2.72 -14.94
CA ALA A 13 -3.13 2.68 -15.31
C ALA A 13 -3.92 1.72 -14.41
N TRP A 14 -3.32 0.57 -14.05
CA TRP A 14 -3.93 -0.34 -13.10
C TRP A 14 -4.09 0.31 -11.70
N ILE A 15 -3.08 1.01 -11.19
CA ILE A 15 -3.15 1.71 -9.90
C ILE A 15 -4.26 2.77 -9.90
N GLU A 16 -4.36 3.59 -10.94
CA GLU A 16 -5.40 4.61 -11.08
C GLU A 16 -6.81 4.02 -11.01
N GLY A 17 -7.04 2.88 -11.68
CA GLY A 17 -8.31 2.17 -11.63
C GLY A 17 -8.62 1.50 -10.28
N HIS A 18 -7.65 1.42 -9.36
CA HIS A 18 -7.77 0.70 -8.09
C HIS A 18 -7.42 1.56 -6.86
N LEU A 19 -7.47 2.89 -6.95
CA LEU A 19 -7.12 3.78 -5.81
C LEU A 19 -8.02 3.59 -4.58
N ASP A 20 -9.23 3.06 -4.75
CA ASP A 20 -10.18 2.75 -3.67
C ASP A 20 -9.98 1.38 -3.03
N VAL A 21 -8.98 0.61 -3.48
CA VAL A 21 -8.71 -0.72 -2.94
C VAL A 21 -8.30 -0.64 -1.45
N THR A 22 -8.84 -1.56 -0.67
CA THR A 22 -8.53 -1.73 0.75
C THR A 22 -7.81 -3.06 0.96
N THR A 23 -7.25 -3.25 2.15
CA THR A 23 -6.78 -4.56 2.60
C THR A 23 -7.84 -5.67 2.56
N ALA A 24 -9.13 -5.34 2.63
CA ALA A 24 -10.21 -6.33 2.53
C ALA A 24 -10.54 -6.69 1.09
N THR A 25 -10.43 -5.73 0.17
CA THR A 25 -10.83 -5.91 -1.23
C THR A 25 -9.66 -6.23 -2.17
N MET A 26 -8.41 -6.04 -1.73
CA MET A 26 -7.24 -6.39 -2.53
C MET A 26 -7.08 -7.91 -2.66
N PRO A 27 -7.06 -8.47 -3.88
CA PRO A 27 -6.81 -9.89 -4.08
C PRO A 27 -5.41 -10.29 -3.59
N LYS A 28 -5.30 -11.47 -2.95
CA LYS A 28 -4.01 -12.01 -2.48
C LYS A 28 -2.97 -12.15 -3.60
N MET A 29 -3.41 -12.41 -4.83
CA MET A 29 -2.54 -12.45 -6.02
C MET A 29 -1.88 -11.09 -6.29
N VAL A 30 -2.62 -9.99 -6.16
CA VAL A 30 -2.11 -8.62 -6.32
C VAL A 30 -1.12 -8.30 -5.18
N ALA A 31 -1.45 -8.66 -3.94
CA ALA A 31 -0.51 -8.50 -2.82
C ALA A 31 0.80 -9.27 -3.03
N ARG A 32 0.75 -10.49 -3.60
CA ARG A 32 1.95 -11.26 -3.99
C ARG A 32 2.75 -10.57 -5.08
N GLN A 33 2.09 -9.93 -6.05
CA GLN A 33 2.78 -9.16 -7.08
C GLN A 33 3.55 -7.97 -6.49
N TRP A 34 2.95 -7.25 -5.54
CA TRP A 34 3.65 -6.20 -4.79
C TRP A 34 4.81 -6.75 -3.96
N GLN A 35 4.65 -7.90 -3.31
CA GLN A 35 5.73 -8.54 -2.56
C GLN A 35 6.90 -8.97 -3.47
N ARG A 36 6.62 -9.56 -4.63
CA ARG A 36 7.65 -9.90 -5.62
C ARG A 36 8.37 -8.65 -6.11
N LEU A 37 7.61 -7.60 -6.42
CA LEU A 37 8.18 -6.33 -6.84
C LEU A 37 9.13 -5.75 -5.79
N LEU A 38 8.74 -5.79 -4.51
CA LEU A 38 9.61 -5.37 -3.41
C LEU A 38 10.93 -6.15 -3.33
N MET A 39 10.91 -7.46 -3.63
CA MET A 39 12.10 -8.32 -3.58
C MET A 39 12.98 -8.20 -4.83
N ASP A 40 12.36 -8.07 -6.02
CA ASP A 40 13.04 -8.15 -7.30
C ASP A 40 13.52 -6.78 -7.81
N ASP A 41 12.76 -5.72 -7.52
CA ASP A 41 13.01 -4.33 -7.95
C ASP A 41 12.38 -3.34 -6.95
N GLU A 42 13.08 -3.15 -5.82
CA GLU A 42 12.64 -2.26 -4.74
C GLU A 42 12.44 -0.81 -5.21
N PHE A 43 13.25 -0.34 -6.18
CA PHE A 43 13.10 1.01 -6.72
C PHE A 43 11.76 1.18 -7.44
N SER A 44 11.40 0.22 -8.30
CA SER A 44 10.09 0.23 -8.95
C SER A 44 8.94 0.06 -7.96
N PHE A 45 9.13 -0.72 -6.89
CA PHE A 45 8.17 -0.81 -5.79
C PHE A 45 7.90 0.57 -5.17
N HIS A 46 8.96 1.30 -4.78
CA HIS A 46 8.82 2.62 -4.17
C HIS A 46 8.13 3.60 -5.13
N ARG A 47 8.56 3.63 -6.40
CA ARG A 47 8.03 4.56 -7.40
C ARG A 47 6.55 4.34 -7.68
N LEU A 48 6.10 3.08 -7.79
CA LEU A 48 4.69 2.76 -8.00
C LEU A 48 3.84 2.99 -6.74
N ALA A 49 4.38 2.72 -5.55
CA ALA A 49 3.70 3.04 -4.30
C ALA A 49 3.54 4.56 -4.11
N LEU A 50 4.57 5.34 -4.47
CA LEU A 50 4.55 6.80 -4.49
C LEU A 50 3.48 7.32 -5.45
N PHE A 51 3.46 6.81 -6.68
CA PHE A 51 2.45 7.18 -7.66
C PHE A 51 1.03 6.98 -7.10
N GLY A 52 0.73 5.79 -6.56
CA GLY A 52 -0.58 5.54 -5.96
C GLY A 52 -0.90 6.45 -4.78
N PHE A 53 0.08 6.74 -3.90
CA PHE A 53 -0.10 7.66 -2.78
C PHE A 53 -0.45 9.08 -3.23
N VAL A 54 0.28 9.62 -4.21
CA VAL A 54 0.05 10.95 -4.76
C VAL A 54 -1.29 11.02 -5.49
N SER A 55 -1.60 10.05 -6.36
CA SER A 55 -2.88 10.00 -7.05
C SER A 55 -4.06 9.91 -6.08
N ARG A 56 -3.92 9.15 -4.99
CA ARG A 56 -4.93 9.07 -3.94
C ARG A 56 -5.08 10.41 -3.20
N ARG A 57 -3.97 11.05 -2.83
CA ARG A 57 -3.97 12.35 -2.14
C ARG A 57 -4.65 13.41 -3.01
N GLN A 58 -4.26 13.52 -4.28
CA GLN A 58 -4.85 14.46 -5.22
C GLN A 58 -6.37 14.25 -5.36
N ARG A 59 -6.84 13.00 -5.40
CA ARG A 59 -8.29 12.71 -5.46
C ARG A 59 -9.02 13.07 -4.16
N ASP A 60 -8.43 12.78 -3.00
CA ASP A 60 -9.07 13.00 -1.70
C ASP A 60 -9.12 14.50 -1.33
N THR A 61 -8.07 15.28 -1.64
CA THR A 61 -7.92 16.65 -1.13
C THR A 61 -7.69 17.71 -2.21
N GLY A 62 -7.53 17.33 -3.48
CA GLY A 62 -7.11 18.24 -4.55
C GLY A 62 -5.64 18.67 -4.47
N ASP A 63 -4.89 18.17 -3.48
CA ASP A 63 -3.52 18.58 -3.21
C ASP A 63 -2.52 17.61 -3.86
N SER A 64 -1.86 18.08 -4.92
CA SER A 64 -0.71 17.43 -5.57
C SER A 64 0.62 18.07 -5.20
N GLY A 65 0.63 18.96 -4.21
CA GLY A 65 1.80 19.71 -3.78
C GLY A 65 2.88 18.85 -3.13
N ALA A 66 4.02 19.48 -2.86
CA ALA A 66 5.12 18.84 -2.16
C ALA A 66 4.69 18.38 -0.76
N PHE A 67 5.07 17.17 -0.39
CA PHE A 67 4.90 16.63 0.95
C PHE A 67 6.29 16.28 1.52
N PRO A 68 6.46 16.28 2.85
CA PRO A 68 7.75 15.93 3.45
C PRO A 68 8.15 14.48 3.16
N ASP A 69 9.43 14.21 2.91
CA ASP A 69 9.95 12.84 2.68
C ASP A 69 9.57 11.87 3.81
N ALA A 70 9.57 12.37 5.05
CA ALA A 70 9.14 11.60 6.22
C ALA A 70 7.68 11.13 6.12
N GLU A 71 6.80 11.89 5.45
CA GLU A 71 5.42 11.48 5.22
C GLU A 71 5.35 10.26 4.32
N PHE A 72 6.10 10.26 3.21
CA PHE A 72 6.17 9.13 2.30
C PHE A 72 6.84 7.91 2.95
N ALA A 73 7.91 8.11 3.71
CA ALA A 73 8.56 7.01 4.45
C ALA A 73 7.58 6.32 5.43
N HIS A 74 6.76 7.10 6.14
CA HIS A 74 5.71 6.54 7.01
C HIS A 74 4.65 5.78 6.21
N PHE A 75 4.13 6.37 5.13
CA PHE A 75 3.19 5.70 4.24
C PHE A 75 3.77 4.37 3.71
N LEU A 76 5.03 4.36 3.28
CA LEU A 76 5.67 3.19 2.71
C LEU A 76 5.78 2.05 3.72
N GLY A 77 6.13 2.37 4.97
CA GLY A 77 6.11 1.41 6.07
C GLY A 77 4.72 0.81 6.30
N GLU A 78 3.69 1.66 6.33
CA GLU A 78 2.29 1.21 6.46
C GLU A 78 1.84 0.36 5.27
N PHE A 79 2.21 0.74 4.05
CA PHE A 79 1.85 0.03 2.83
C PHE A 79 2.41 -1.40 2.83
N ARG A 80 3.67 -1.57 3.25
CA ARG A 80 4.29 -2.89 3.46
C ARG A 80 3.52 -3.72 4.48
N VAL A 81 3.14 -3.13 5.62
CA VAL A 81 2.35 -3.83 6.65
C VAL A 81 0.99 -4.27 6.11
N LYS A 82 0.29 -3.41 5.37
CA LYS A 82 -1.00 -3.73 4.74
C LYS A 82 -0.89 -4.88 3.74
N ILE A 83 0.17 -4.91 2.92
CA ILE A 83 0.47 -6.05 2.03
C ILE A 83 0.61 -7.34 2.84
N GLN A 84 1.39 -7.32 3.91
CA GLN A 84 1.56 -8.50 4.78
C GLN A 84 0.25 -8.93 5.44
N GLN A 85 -0.62 -7.99 5.83
CA GLN A 85 -1.95 -8.32 6.35
C GLN A 85 -2.79 -9.07 5.31
N ILE A 86 -2.81 -8.65 4.05
CA ILE A 86 -3.52 -9.34 2.97
C ILE A 86 -2.94 -10.75 2.76
N LEU A 87 -1.61 -10.86 2.69
CA LEU A 87 -0.93 -12.15 2.48
C LEU A 87 -1.22 -13.15 3.59
N ASN A 88 -1.29 -12.66 4.83
CA ASN A 88 -1.60 -13.45 6.02
C ASN A 88 -3.11 -13.69 6.23
N GLY A 89 -3.96 -13.26 5.30
CA GLY A 89 -5.42 -13.43 5.39
C GLY A 89 -6.10 -12.52 6.43
N ARG A 90 -5.38 -11.52 6.96
CA ARG A 90 -5.86 -10.57 7.98
C ARG A 90 -6.54 -9.34 7.38
N GLY A 91 -6.46 -9.15 6.07
CA GLY A 91 -6.97 -7.96 5.39
C GLY A 91 -8.50 -7.77 5.50
N ALA A 92 -9.26 -8.86 5.57
CA ALA A 92 -10.72 -8.80 5.73
C ALA A 92 -11.16 -8.31 7.13
N VAL A 93 -10.33 -8.51 8.15
CA VAL A 93 -10.64 -8.13 9.54
C VAL A 93 -10.13 -6.71 9.86
N VAL A 94 -9.08 -6.28 9.17
CA VAL A 94 -8.48 -4.95 9.33
C VAL A 94 -8.60 -4.22 8.01
N VAL A 95 -9.71 -3.50 7.80
CA VAL A 95 -10.00 -2.78 6.55
C VAL A 95 -9.27 -1.43 6.54
N LEU A 96 -8.27 -1.29 5.69
CA LEU A 96 -7.45 -0.09 5.55
C LEU A 96 -7.30 0.29 4.08
N PRO A 97 -7.45 1.58 3.71
CA PRO A 97 -7.16 2.05 2.36
C PRO A 97 -5.69 1.81 2.03
N MET A 98 -5.40 1.22 0.87
CA MET A 98 -4.03 0.83 0.53
C MET A 98 -3.14 2.05 0.32
N PHE A 99 -3.55 2.98 -0.53
CA PHE A 99 -2.76 4.14 -0.96
C PHE A 99 -2.92 5.39 -0.09
N LYS A 100 -3.38 5.22 1.16
CA LYS A 100 -3.55 6.34 2.10
C LYS A 100 -2.77 6.08 3.38
N ARG A 101 -2.08 7.10 3.88
CA ARG A 101 -1.48 7.06 5.22
C ARG A 101 -2.58 7.07 6.27
N VAL A 102 -2.57 6.09 7.16
CA VAL A 102 -3.54 5.91 8.25
C VAL A 102 -2.91 6.06 9.63
N GLY A 103 -1.58 5.96 9.74
CA GLY A 103 -0.84 5.96 10.99
C GLY A 103 -0.67 4.55 11.55
N LEU A 104 0.56 4.19 11.97
CA LEU A 104 0.85 2.89 12.60
C LEU A 104 -0.02 2.61 13.83
N GLN A 105 -0.37 3.65 14.61
CA GLN A 105 -1.27 3.50 15.75
C GLN A 105 -2.67 3.06 15.33
N SER A 106 -3.18 3.58 14.21
CA SER A 106 -4.49 3.18 13.67
C SER A 106 -4.46 1.73 13.20
N ILE A 107 -3.36 1.28 12.61
CA ILE A 107 -3.16 -0.13 12.23
C ILE A 107 -3.18 -1.03 13.48
N LYS A 108 -2.43 -0.65 14.52
CA LYS A 108 -2.41 -1.39 15.80
C LYS A 108 -3.79 -1.46 16.43
N ARG A 109 -4.51 -0.33 16.50
CA ARG A 109 -5.88 -0.27 17.03
C ARG A 109 -6.83 -1.16 16.24
N ALA A 110 -6.76 -1.14 14.92
CA ALA A 110 -7.59 -1.99 14.07
C ALA A 110 -7.28 -3.48 14.29
N GLN A 111 -6.01 -3.85 14.48
CA GLN A 111 -5.62 -5.22 14.82
C GLN A 111 -6.14 -5.66 16.20
N VAL A 112 -6.08 -4.78 17.21
CA VAL A 112 -6.62 -5.05 18.55
C VAL A 112 -8.14 -5.20 18.50
N ALA A 113 -8.84 -4.29 17.82
CA ALA A 113 -10.30 -4.36 17.64
C ALA A 113 -10.73 -5.65 16.90
N ALA A 114 -9.88 -6.11 15.97
CA ALA A 114 -10.04 -7.35 15.24
C ALA A 114 -9.73 -8.63 16.06
N GLY A 115 -9.36 -8.50 17.34
CA GLY A 115 -8.92 -9.64 18.17
C GLY A 115 -7.60 -10.27 17.70
N ILE A 116 -6.84 -9.58 16.84
CA ILE A 116 -5.54 -10.02 16.33
C ILE A 116 -4.46 -9.50 17.30
N THR A 117 -4.44 -10.05 18.51
CA THR A 117 -3.35 -9.86 19.46
C THR A 117 -2.40 -11.04 19.32
N GLY A 118 -1.33 -10.86 18.54
CA GLY A 118 -0.42 -11.97 18.21
C GLY A 118 1.02 -11.54 17.99
N GLY A 119 1.77 -11.53 19.09
CA GLY A 119 3.14 -12.07 19.19
C GLY A 119 4.25 -11.33 18.45
N VAL A 120 4.72 -10.21 19.01
CA VAL A 120 6.17 -9.95 18.98
C VAL A 120 6.71 -10.60 20.25
N LYS A 121 7.21 -11.83 20.11
CA LYS A 121 8.33 -12.28 20.93
C LYS A 121 9.59 -11.89 20.20
#